data_AF-A0A0B4HZB4-F1
#
_entry.id   AF-A0A0B4HZB4-F1
#
_cell.length_a   1.000
_cell.length_b   1.000
_cell.length_c   1.000
_cell.angle_alpha   90.00
_cell.angle_beta   90.00
_cell.angle_gamma   90.00
#
_symmetry.space_group_name_H-M   'P 1'
#
loop_
_entity.id
_entity.type
_entity.pdbx_description
1 polymer ?
#
loop_
_entity_poly.entity_id
_entity_poly.type
_entity_poly.pdbx_seq_one_letter_code
_entity_poly.pdbx_strand_id
1 'polypeptide(L)'
;MPPTPTPTPLATAPNASSLLDIHLGNAMLKSPSSLNSLSVEQLHEKYGRPETVAVSRVDGAPLPHNIPEKAVLPLHLGKKAHEISLPETRLILADFGEAFAPASSTRPCEDCRSPLLFSADIWTLAITMWKLVAMKPLFSDEFVTPDAVVAQQVDVLGPLPHPWWRRWEQRHQFFDEDGNSTQGEYASPSPRRSIRRLGPKVPERI
;
A
#
# COMPACT_ATOMS: atom_id res chain seq x y z
N MET A 1 18.78 3.64 -45.04
CA MET A 1 18.90 3.33 -43.60
C MET A 1 17.50 3.39 -43.00
N PRO A 2 17.03 2.34 -42.31
CA PRO A 2 15.78 2.43 -41.56
C PRO A 2 15.96 3.37 -40.36
N PRO A 3 14.92 4.11 -39.94
CA PRO A 3 14.99 4.95 -38.75
C PRO A 3 15.13 4.06 -37.51
N THR A 4 16.05 4.46 -36.62
CA THR A 4 16.26 3.88 -35.30
C THR A 4 14.97 3.98 -34.49
N PRO A 5 14.46 2.89 -33.88
CA PRO A 5 13.29 2.97 -33.02
C PRO A 5 13.62 3.81 -31.79
N THR A 6 12.82 4.86 -31.58
CA THR A 6 12.80 5.66 -30.36
C THR A 6 12.49 4.75 -29.17
N PRO A 7 13.22 4.82 -28.05
CA PRO A 7 12.90 4.01 -26.88
C PRO A 7 11.51 4.40 -26.37
N THR A 8 10.59 3.44 -26.40
CA THR A 8 9.32 3.52 -25.68
C THR A 8 9.63 3.79 -24.21
N PRO A 9 9.02 4.80 -23.57
CA PRO A 9 9.22 5.01 -22.14
C PRO A 9 8.79 3.74 -21.41
N LEU A 10 9.74 3.19 -20.65
CA LEU A 10 9.54 2.04 -19.77
C LEU A 10 8.31 2.35 -18.91
N ALA A 11 7.34 1.43 -18.91
CA ALA A 11 6.19 1.51 -18.04
C ALA A 11 6.68 1.86 -16.63
N THR A 12 6.15 2.93 -16.06
CA THR A 12 6.44 3.36 -14.70
C THR A 12 6.32 2.13 -13.81
N ALA A 13 7.43 1.72 -13.19
CA ALA A 13 7.43 0.60 -12.27
C ALA A 13 6.28 0.84 -11.27
N PRO A 14 5.39 -0.15 -11.06
CA PRO A 14 4.26 0.09 -10.20
C PRO A 14 4.80 0.38 -8.80
N ASN A 15 4.23 1.42 -8.18
CA ASN A 15 4.59 1.88 -6.85
C ASN A 15 4.61 0.71 -5.86
N ALA A 16 5.49 0.69 -4.86
CA ALA A 16 5.54 -0.43 -3.91
C ALA A 16 4.20 -0.60 -3.13
N SER A 17 3.35 0.43 -3.11
CA SER A 17 1.97 0.33 -2.62
C SER A 17 1.05 -0.57 -3.47
N SER A 18 1.40 -0.88 -4.72
CA SER A 18 0.71 -1.89 -5.54
C SER A 18 1.18 -3.32 -5.27
N LEU A 19 2.15 -3.53 -4.36
CA LEU A 19 2.66 -4.86 -4.00
C LEU A 19 1.95 -5.45 -2.77
N LEU A 20 1.05 -4.69 -2.13
CA LEU A 20 0.28 -5.16 -0.98
C LEU A 20 -1.13 -5.53 -1.43
N ASP A 21 -1.43 -6.83 -1.49
CA ASP A 21 -2.79 -7.32 -1.79
C ASP A 21 -3.80 -6.89 -0.69
N ILE A 22 -3.36 -6.79 0.57
CA ILE A 22 -4.14 -6.24 1.69
C ILE A 22 -3.49 -4.95 2.20
N HIS A 23 -4.22 -3.83 2.13
CA HIS A 23 -3.81 -2.53 2.67
C HIS A 23 -5.00 -1.72 3.20
N LEU A 24 -4.73 -0.69 4.02
CA LEU A 24 -5.78 0.14 4.65
C LEU A 24 -6.69 0.88 3.67
N GLY A 25 -6.28 1.06 2.41
CA GLY A 25 -7.12 1.64 1.35
C GLY A 25 -8.27 0.72 0.92
N ASN A 26 -8.08 -0.59 1.08
CA ASN A 26 -9.07 -1.62 0.74
C ASN A 26 -9.82 -2.15 1.97
N ALA A 27 -9.46 -1.68 3.17
CA ALA A 27 -10.15 -2.00 4.43
C ALA A 27 -11.25 -0.95 4.70
N MET A 28 -12.50 -1.30 4.44
CA MET A 28 -13.64 -0.41 4.54
C MET A 28 -14.49 -0.70 5.79
N LEU A 29 -15.18 0.33 6.30
CA LEU A 29 -16.23 0.15 7.29
C LEU A 29 -17.53 -0.24 6.60
N LYS A 30 -18.28 -1.16 7.20
CA LYS A 30 -19.62 -1.50 6.72
C LYS A 30 -20.52 -0.28 6.77
N SER A 31 -21.13 0.06 5.63
CA SER A 31 -22.12 1.12 5.53
C SER A 31 -23.32 0.88 6.46
N PRO A 32 -23.90 1.92 7.09
CA PRO A 32 -25.12 1.80 7.89
C PRO A 32 -26.26 1.22 7.05
N SER A 33 -26.97 0.22 7.60
CA SER A 33 -28.13 -0.41 6.92
C SER A 33 -29.23 0.59 6.55
N SER A 34 -29.31 1.72 7.25
CA SER A 34 -30.26 2.79 6.98
C SER A 34 -30.05 3.47 5.62
N LEU A 35 -28.85 3.39 5.02
CA LEU A 35 -28.66 3.90 3.66
C LEU A 35 -29.45 3.09 2.62
N ASN A 36 -29.63 1.78 2.84
CA ASN A 36 -30.37 0.92 1.93
C ASN A 36 -31.88 1.19 1.94
N SER A 37 -32.39 1.92 2.94
CA SER A 37 -33.80 2.27 3.05
C SER A 37 -34.14 3.65 2.46
N LEU A 38 -33.15 4.42 2.00
CA LEU A 38 -33.37 5.75 1.43
C LEU A 38 -33.60 5.65 -0.08
N SER A 39 -34.55 6.43 -0.61
CA SER A 39 -34.61 6.72 -2.05
C SER A 39 -33.44 7.62 -2.46
N VAL A 40 -33.20 7.75 -3.77
CA VAL A 40 -32.17 8.65 -4.32
C VAL A 40 -32.45 10.10 -3.90
N GLU A 41 -33.71 10.52 -3.92
CA GLU A 41 -34.13 11.87 -3.52
C GLU A 41 -33.87 12.11 -2.03
N GLN A 42 -34.22 11.14 -1.18
CA GLN A 42 -33.96 11.23 0.26
C GLN A 42 -32.46 11.23 0.58
N LEU A 43 -31.67 10.47 -0.18
CA LEU A 43 -30.21 10.49 -0.07
C LEU A 43 -29.66 11.89 -0.39
N HIS A 44 -30.14 12.51 -1.48
CA HIS A 44 -29.74 13.85 -1.87
C HIS A 44 -30.21 14.94 -0.91
N GLU A 45 -31.42 14.82 -0.37
CA GLU A 45 -31.93 15.75 0.65
C GLU A 45 -31.07 15.68 1.92
N LYS A 46 -30.67 14.47 2.32
CA LYS A 46 -29.90 14.26 3.55
C LYS A 46 -28.42 14.61 3.43
N TYR A 47 -27.77 14.22 2.34
CA TYR A 47 -26.31 14.31 2.20
C TYR A 47 -25.86 15.28 1.09
N GLY A 48 -26.79 15.88 0.37
CA GLY A 48 -26.50 16.73 -0.79
C GLY A 48 -26.45 15.94 -2.10
N ARG A 49 -26.48 16.68 -3.22
CA ARG A 49 -26.29 16.10 -4.55
C ARG A 49 -24.79 15.84 -4.81
N PRO A 50 -24.45 14.83 -5.64
CA PRO A 50 -23.07 14.56 -6.01
C PRO A 50 -22.39 15.81 -6.58
N GLU A 51 -21.27 16.19 -5.97
CA GLU A 51 -20.43 17.27 -6.48
C GLU A 51 -19.47 16.72 -7.54
N THR A 52 -19.31 17.44 -8.65
CA THR A 52 -18.42 17.03 -9.74
C THR A 52 -17.34 18.05 -9.99
N VAL A 53 -16.13 17.56 -10.25
CA VAL A 53 -14.99 18.37 -10.71
C VAL A 53 -14.63 18.02 -12.14
N ALA A 54 -14.15 19.01 -12.90
CA ALA A 54 -13.66 18.79 -14.25
C ALA A 54 -12.35 18.01 -14.20
N VAL A 55 -12.27 16.95 -14.99
CA VAL A 55 -11.02 16.23 -15.23
C VAL A 55 -10.23 17.02 -16.26
N SER A 56 -8.95 17.25 -16.01
CA SER A 56 -8.07 17.92 -16.95
C SER A 56 -6.70 17.25 -16.91
N ARG A 57 -5.99 17.32 -18.04
CA ARG A 57 -4.61 16.82 -18.11
C ARG A 57 -3.67 17.85 -17.49
N VAL A 58 -2.65 17.35 -16.78
CA VAL A 58 -1.61 18.19 -16.18
C VAL A 58 -0.84 19.00 -17.23
N ASP A 59 -0.70 18.46 -18.44
CA ASP A 59 -0.05 19.12 -19.58
C ASP A 59 -0.97 20.08 -20.36
N GLY A 60 -2.24 20.24 -19.96
CA GLY A 60 -3.22 21.12 -20.60
C GLY A 60 -3.76 20.64 -21.94
N ALA A 61 -3.35 19.46 -22.43
CA ALA A 61 -3.86 18.91 -23.68
C ALA A 61 -5.32 18.40 -23.54
N PRO A 62 -6.04 18.18 -24.65
CA PRO A 62 -7.40 17.64 -24.60
C PRO A 62 -7.43 16.20 -24.06
N LEU A 63 -8.54 15.87 -23.39
CA LEU A 63 -8.80 14.52 -22.90
C LEU A 63 -9.03 13.53 -24.07
N PRO A 64 -8.45 12.32 -24.02
CA PRO A 64 -8.84 11.24 -24.92
C PRO A 64 -10.32 10.86 -24.75
N HIS A 65 -10.94 10.34 -25.81
CA HIS A 65 -12.36 9.99 -25.82
C HIS A 65 -12.77 8.97 -24.73
N ASN A 66 -11.84 8.13 -24.28
CA ASN A 66 -12.06 7.10 -23.28
C ASN A 66 -11.92 7.59 -21.83
N ILE A 67 -11.67 8.89 -21.61
CA ILE A 67 -11.51 9.47 -20.27
C ILE A 67 -12.75 10.31 -19.93
N PRO A 68 -13.40 10.08 -18.78
CA PRO A 68 -14.52 10.91 -18.34
C PRO A 68 -14.11 12.38 -18.18
N GLU A 69 -14.95 13.30 -18.66
CA GLU A 69 -14.73 14.75 -18.52
C GLU A 69 -14.95 15.25 -17.09
N LYS A 70 -15.65 14.47 -16.26
CA LYS A 70 -15.99 14.82 -14.88
C LYS A 70 -15.70 13.66 -13.94
N ALA A 71 -15.19 14.00 -12.77
CA ALA A 71 -15.08 13.09 -11.64
C ALA A 71 -16.08 13.50 -10.56
N VAL A 72 -16.66 12.52 -9.87
CA VAL A 72 -17.54 12.76 -8.72
C VAL A 72 -16.67 12.78 -7.47
N LEU A 73 -16.82 13.82 -6.64
CA LEU A 73 -16.10 13.91 -5.39
C LEU A 73 -16.65 12.90 -4.36
N PRO A 74 -15.80 12.31 -3.51
CA PRO A 74 -16.24 11.41 -2.46
C PRO A 74 -17.24 12.08 -1.52
N LEU A 75 -18.34 11.37 -1.21
CA LEU A 75 -19.34 11.85 -0.28
C LEU A 75 -18.89 11.60 1.17
N HIS A 76 -18.89 12.66 2.00
CA HIS A 76 -18.70 12.52 3.44
C HIS A 76 -20.05 12.28 4.14
N LEU A 77 -20.23 11.11 4.75
CA LEU A 77 -21.48 10.73 5.45
C LEU A 77 -21.65 11.38 6.84
N GLY A 78 -20.78 12.33 7.21
CA GLY A 78 -20.95 13.21 8.37
C GLY A 78 -20.51 12.66 9.72
N LYS A 79 -19.95 11.44 9.78
CA LYS A 79 -19.53 10.80 11.04
C LYS A 79 -18.03 10.95 11.27
N LYS A 80 -17.65 11.48 12.43
CA LYS A 80 -16.23 11.60 12.82
C LYS A 80 -15.71 10.26 13.33
N ALA A 81 -14.41 10.02 13.20
CA ALA A 81 -13.78 8.75 13.60
C ALA A 81 -14.05 8.38 15.07
N HIS A 82 -14.07 9.36 16.00
CA HIS A 82 -14.32 9.12 17.43
C HIS A 82 -15.80 8.87 17.77
N GLU A 83 -16.72 9.08 16.83
CA GLU A 83 -18.15 8.80 16.99
C GLU A 83 -18.50 7.38 16.54
N ILE A 84 -17.56 6.68 15.88
CA ILE A 84 -17.74 5.32 15.39
C ILE A 84 -17.58 4.36 16.56
N SER A 85 -18.65 3.62 16.86
CA SER A 85 -18.64 2.65 17.94
C SER A 85 -17.97 1.33 17.51
N LEU A 86 -17.50 0.54 18.48
CA LEU A 86 -16.92 -0.78 18.19
C LEU A 86 -17.86 -1.71 17.41
N PRO A 87 -19.18 -1.80 17.70
CA PRO A 87 -20.11 -2.61 16.90
C PRO A 87 -20.25 -2.16 15.44
N GLU A 88 -20.10 -0.86 15.16
CA GLU A 88 -20.10 -0.31 13.80
C GLU A 88 -18.75 -0.49 13.10
N THR A 89 -17.68 -0.73 13.85
CA THR A 89 -16.31 -0.95 13.34
C THR A 89 -16.16 -2.37 12.78
N ARG A 90 -17.12 -2.81 11.97
CA ARG A 90 -17.03 -4.07 11.22
C ARG A 90 -16.31 -3.80 9.92
N LEU A 91 -15.03 -4.19 9.88
CA LEU A 91 -14.20 -4.11 8.70
C LEU A 91 -14.65 -5.09 7.61
N ILE A 92 -14.60 -4.63 6.38
CA ILE A 92 -14.84 -5.41 5.16
C ILE A 92 -13.64 -5.15 4.24
N LEU A 93 -13.06 -6.23 3.70
CA LEU A 93 -12.07 -6.12 2.65
C LEU A 93 -12.78 -5.92 1.31
N ALA A 94 -12.30 -4.96 0.53
CA ALA A 94 -12.80 -4.65 -0.80
C ALA A 94 -11.70 -4.82 -1.85
N ASP A 95 -12.04 -4.52 -3.10
CA ASP A 95 -11.13 -4.50 -4.24
C ASP A 95 -10.39 -5.82 -4.49
N PHE A 96 -11.16 -6.79 -4.99
CA PHE A 96 -10.66 -8.10 -5.43
C PHE A 96 -10.29 -8.09 -6.92
N GLY A 97 -9.95 -6.93 -7.51
CA GLY A 97 -9.63 -6.80 -8.93
C GLY A 97 -8.41 -7.63 -9.36
N GLU A 98 -7.45 -7.80 -8.44
CA GLU A 98 -6.23 -8.60 -8.62
C GLU A 98 -6.31 -9.98 -7.92
N ALA A 99 -7.48 -10.35 -7.39
CA ALA A 99 -7.66 -11.64 -6.75
C ALA A 99 -7.74 -12.77 -7.79
N PHE A 100 -7.18 -13.92 -7.46
CA PHE A 100 -7.20 -15.11 -8.29
C PHE A 100 -7.48 -16.34 -7.44
N ALA A 101 -8.04 -17.38 -8.04
CA ALA A 101 -8.28 -18.64 -7.37
C ALA A 101 -7.09 -19.59 -7.63
N PRO A 102 -6.19 -19.80 -6.65
CA PRO A 102 -4.96 -20.58 -6.87
C PRO A 102 -5.23 -22.05 -7.20
N ALA A 103 -6.40 -22.57 -6.84
CA ALA A 103 -6.81 -23.94 -7.15
C ALA A 103 -7.34 -24.12 -8.60
N SER A 104 -7.74 -23.04 -9.27
CA SER A 104 -8.40 -23.10 -10.59
C SER A 104 -7.72 -22.27 -11.67
N SER A 105 -6.75 -21.43 -11.32
CA SER A 105 -6.06 -20.54 -12.27
C SER A 105 -4.63 -20.25 -11.81
N THR A 106 -3.72 -20.12 -12.77
CA THR A 106 -2.41 -19.50 -12.55
C THR A 106 -2.57 -17.98 -12.66
N ARG A 107 -1.89 -17.21 -11.79
CA ARG A 107 -1.87 -15.73 -11.94
C ARG A 107 -1.40 -15.40 -13.38
N PRO A 108 -2.08 -14.49 -14.11
CA PRO A 108 -1.68 -14.05 -15.45
C PRO A 108 -0.36 -13.24 -15.50
N CYS A 109 0.47 -13.33 -14.46
CA CYS A 109 1.68 -12.56 -14.29
C CYS A 109 2.89 -13.38 -14.74
N GLU A 110 3.50 -12.97 -15.85
CA GLU A 110 4.61 -13.66 -16.52
C GLU A 110 5.89 -13.74 -15.66
N ASP A 111 6.08 -12.77 -14.73
CA ASP A 111 7.23 -12.68 -13.83
C ASP A 111 6.97 -13.17 -12.39
N CYS A 112 5.74 -13.61 -12.09
CA CYS A 112 5.39 -14.17 -10.79
C CYS A 112 5.85 -15.63 -10.69
N ARG A 113 7.16 -15.88 -10.81
CA ARG A 113 7.80 -17.20 -10.84
C ARG A 113 7.81 -17.96 -9.50
N SER A 114 7.07 -17.47 -8.52
CA SER A 114 6.77 -18.21 -7.30
C SER A 114 5.29 -17.98 -7.02
N PRO A 115 4.49 -19.02 -6.75
CA PRO A 115 3.12 -18.83 -6.32
C PRO A 115 3.21 -18.14 -4.95
N LEU A 116 3.09 -16.81 -4.95
CA LEU A 116 2.83 -16.03 -3.76
C LEU A 116 1.39 -16.37 -3.38
N LEU A 117 1.28 -17.48 -2.65
CA LEU A 117 0.05 -18.03 -2.09
C LEU A 117 -0.39 -17.13 -0.91
N PHE A 118 -1.32 -17.65 -0.11
CA PHE A 118 -1.80 -17.09 1.16
C PHE A 118 -0.72 -16.48 2.08
N SER A 119 0.56 -16.86 1.96
CA SER A 119 1.66 -16.25 2.71
C SER A 119 1.88 -14.77 2.38
N ALA A 120 1.62 -14.34 1.14
CA ALA A 120 1.66 -12.93 0.77
C ALA A 120 0.52 -12.16 1.44
N ASP A 121 -0.70 -12.69 1.45
CA ASP A 121 -1.83 -12.09 2.19
C ASP A 121 -1.52 -11.98 3.69
N ILE A 122 -0.93 -13.02 4.30
CA ILE A 122 -0.53 -12.98 5.72
C ILE A 122 0.54 -11.91 5.97
N TRP A 123 1.53 -11.80 5.08
CA TRP A 123 2.57 -10.77 5.17
C TRP A 123 1.97 -9.37 5.08
N THR A 124 1.16 -9.10 4.06
CA THR A 124 0.54 -7.79 3.83
C THR A 124 -0.47 -7.43 4.94
N LEU A 125 -1.18 -8.41 5.49
CA LEU A 125 -2.02 -8.25 6.67
C LEU A 125 -1.20 -7.81 7.90
N ALA A 126 -0.05 -8.44 8.17
CA ALA A 126 0.81 -8.07 9.29
C ALA A 126 1.33 -6.62 9.16
N ILE A 127 1.75 -6.21 7.97
CA ILE A 127 2.15 -4.82 7.69
C ILE A 127 0.98 -3.85 7.89
N THR A 128 -0.21 -4.23 7.44
CA THR A 128 -1.44 -3.45 7.61
C THR A 128 -1.82 -3.28 9.07
N MET A 129 -1.76 -4.36 9.87
CA MET A 129 -2.00 -4.31 11.31
C MET A 129 -0.99 -3.41 12.04
N TRP A 130 0.29 -3.48 11.67
CA TRP A 130 1.30 -2.57 12.21
C TRP A 130 0.94 -1.12 11.88
N LYS A 131 0.63 -0.81 10.62
CA LYS A 131 0.27 0.55 10.19
C LYS A 131 -0.94 1.09 10.96
N LEU A 132 -1.91 0.23 11.27
CA LEU A 132 -3.09 0.58 12.07
C LEU A 132 -2.73 0.91 13.53
N VAL A 133 -1.91 0.09 14.19
CA VAL A 133 -1.59 0.24 15.62
C VAL A 133 -0.54 1.33 15.86
N ALA A 134 0.52 1.33 15.04
CA ALA A 134 1.63 2.26 15.17
C ALA A 134 1.34 3.63 14.56
N MET A 135 0.27 3.74 13.75
CA MET A 135 -0.07 4.93 12.95
C MET A 135 1.09 5.44 12.09
N LYS A 136 2.00 4.51 11.73
CA LYS A 136 3.21 4.74 10.94
C LYS A 136 3.53 3.48 10.13
N PRO A 137 4.04 3.61 8.89
CA PRO A 137 4.44 2.45 8.11
C PRO A 137 5.59 1.69 8.78
N LEU A 138 5.58 0.35 8.69
CA LEU A 138 6.73 -0.46 9.13
C LEU A 138 7.90 -0.31 8.16
N PHE A 139 7.59 -0.25 6.87
CA PHE A 139 8.50 0.02 5.77
C PHE A 139 7.93 1.16 4.94
N SER A 140 8.77 2.14 4.61
CA SER A 140 8.39 3.21 3.69
C SER A 140 8.34 2.62 2.29
N ASP A 141 7.17 2.69 1.65
CA ASP A 141 6.89 2.16 0.31
C ASP A 141 6.51 3.27 -0.70
N GLU A 142 6.26 4.48 -0.21
CA GLU A 142 5.95 5.64 -1.04
C GLU A 142 7.20 6.13 -1.79
N PHE A 143 7.16 6.08 -3.12
CA PHE A 143 8.20 6.59 -4.03
C PHE A 143 9.61 6.00 -3.84
N VAL A 144 9.71 4.80 -3.25
CA VAL A 144 10.99 4.08 -3.10
C VAL A 144 11.07 2.87 -4.03
N THR A 145 12.29 2.44 -4.34
CA THR A 145 12.52 1.24 -5.15
C THR A 145 12.22 -0.03 -4.36
N PRO A 146 11.85 -1.14 -5.03
CA PRO A 146 11.70 -2.45 -4.37
C PRO A 146 12.93 -2.86 -3.57
N ASP A 147 14.13 -2.62 -4.10
CA ASP A 147 15.40 -2.91 -3.39
C ASP A 147 15.53 -2.10 -2.09
N ALA A 148 15.12 -0.83 -2.09
CA ALA A 148 15.12 -0.01 -0.88
C ALA A 148 14.11 -0.51 0.17
N VAL A 149 12.99 -1.10 -0.25
CA VAL A 149 12.05 -1.76 0.68
C VAL A 149 12.67 -3.03 1.26
N VAL A 150 13.36 -3.84 0.44
CA VAL A 150 14.07 -5.05 0.91
C VAL A 150 15.18 -4.69 1.90
N ALA A 151 15.92 -3.60 1.67
CA ALA A 151 16.91 -3.09 2.61
C ALA A 151 16.29 -2.75 3.98
N GLN A 152 15.16 -2.03 3.97
CA GLN A 152 14.43 -1.72 5.20
C GLN A 152 13.94 -2.99 5.92
N GLN A 153 13.50 -4.01 5.17
CA GLN A 153 13.12 -5.31 5.75
C GLN A 153 14.30 -5.97 6.45
N VAL A 154 15.49 -5.95 5.84
CA VAL A 154 16.71 -6.49 6.45
C VAL A 154 17.08 -5.73 7.72
N ASP A 155 17.03 -4.41 7.68
CA ASP A 155 17.34 -3.57 8.84
C ASP A 155 16.41 -3.84 10.02
N VAL A 156 15.12 -4.09 9.76
CA VAL A 156 14.12 -4.32 10.81
C VAL A 156 14.11 -5.76 11.30
N LEU A 157 14.10 -6.73 10.38
CA LEU A 157 13.83 -8.14 10.65
C LEU A 157 15.10 -8.97 10.80
N GLY A 158 16.24 -8.46 10.33
CA GLY A 158 17.50 -9.18 10.24
C GLY A 158 17.79 -9.71 8.83
N PRO A 159 18.93 -10.41 8.67
CA PRO A 159 19.44 -10.79 7.37
C PRO A 159 18.50 -11.73 6.61
N LEU A 160 18.44 -11.58 5.28
CA LEU A 160 17.74 -12.52 4.41
C LEU A 160 18.40 -13.91 4.49
N PRO A 161 17.65 -14.99 4.21
CA PRO A 161 18.23 -16.29 3.94
C PRO A 161 19.37 -16.19 2.91
N HIS A 162 20.48 -16.88 3.16
CA HIS A 162 21.70 -16.79 2.34
C HIS A 162 21.48 -16.95 0.81
N PRO A 163 20.59 -17.85 0.32
CA PRO A 163 20.30 -17.93 -1.12
C PRO A 163 19.65 -16.66 -1.68
N TRP A 164 18.79 -15.99 -0.91
CA TRP A 164 18.12 -14.75 -1.32
C TRP A 164 19.09 -13.58 -1.28
N TRP A 165 19.91 -13.51 -0.23
CA TRP A 165 20.97 -12.51 -0.09
C TRP A 165 21.91 -12.50 -1.30
N ARG A 166 22.39 -13.68 -1.73
CA ARG A 166 23.29 -13.77 -2.91
C ARG A 166 22.62 -13.40 -4.24
N ARG A 167 21.31 -13.62 -4.36
CA ARG A 167 20.54 -13.28 -5.57
C ARG A 167 20.18 -11.80 -5.66
N TRP A 168 20.23 -11.07 -4.56
CA TRP A 168 19.95 -9.66 -4.54
C TRP A 168 21.15 -8.88 -5.08
N GLU A 169 21.09 -8.50 -6.36
CA GLU A 169 22.19 -7.84 -7.08
C GLU A 169 22.46 -6.44 -6.52
N GLN A 170 21.41 -5.67 -6.22
CA GLN A 170 21.53 -4.28 -5.76
C GLN A 170 21.86 -4.13 -4.28
N ARG A 171 22.06 -5.23 -3.53
CA ARG A 171 22.35 -5.19 -2.09
C ARG A 171 23.55 -4.31 -1.73
N HIS A 172 24.55 -4.24 -2.62
CA HIS A 172 25.79 -3.49 -2.43
C HIS A 172 25.56 -1.96 -2.35
N GLN A 173 24.39 -1.48 -2.79
CA GLN A 173 23.98 -0.08 -2.62
C GLN A 173 23.55 0.22 -1.18
N PHE A 174 23.23 -0.81 -0.39
CA PHE A 174 22.63 -0.69 0.95
C PHE A 174 23.50 -1.31 2.06
N PHE A 175 24.32 -2.29 1.73
CA PHE A 175 25.13 -3.06 2.68
C PHE A 175 26.57 -3.24 2.18
N ASP A 176 27.52 -3.24 3.11
CA ASP A 176 28.91 -3.60 2.82
C ASP A 176 29.09 -5.12 2.67
N GLU A 177 30.31 -5.56 2.36
CA GLU A 177 30.65 -6.98 2.18
C GLU A 177 30.47 -7.82 3.46
N ASP A 178 30.54 -7.17 4.63
CA ASP A 178 30.32 -7.80 5.95
C ASP A 178 28.81 -7.82 6.31
N GLY A 179 27.94 -7.24 5.47
CA GLY A 179 26.49 -7.18 5.67
C GLY A 179 26.02 -6.07 6.60
N ASN A 180 26.87 -5.08 6.90
CA ASN A 180 26.49 -3.91 7.68
C ASN A 180 25.83 -2.86 6.78
N SER A 181 24.78 -2.21 7.30
CA SER A 181 24.08 -1.14 6.58
C SER A 181 24.99 0.05 6.35
N THR A 182 25.10 0.50 5.10
CA THR A 182 25.91 1.64 4.70
C THR A 182 25.15 2.97 4.81
N GLN A 183 23.85 2.93 5.12
CA GLN A 183 22.98 4.11 5.08
C GLN A 183 23.11 5.06 6.28
N GLY A 184 23.87 4.70 7.32
CA GLY A 184 24.14 5.57 8.47
C GLY A 184 22.88 6.14 9.17
N GLU A 185 23.05 7.14 10.04
CA GLU A 185 21.94 7.75 10.83
C GLU A 185 20.92 8.55 9.99
N TYR A 186 21.08 8.63 8.67
CA TYR A 186 20.21 9.37 7.75
C TYR A 186 19.10 8.52 7.11
N ALA A 187 19.08 7.21 7.35
CA ALA A 187 17.91 6.40 7.03
C ALA A 187 16.72 6.88 7.89
N SER A 188 15.54 7.06 7.26
CA SER A 188 14.25 7.26 7.94
C SER A 188 14.21 6.44 9.24
N PRO A 189 13.80 7.02 10.38
CA PRO A 189 14.11 6.48 11.70
C PRO A 189 13.77 5.00 11.75
N SER A 190 14.81 4.16 11.78
CA SER A 190 14.64 2.73 11.66
C SER A 190 13.65 2.24 12.73
N PRO A 191 12.68 1.37 12.40
CA PRO A 191 11.75 0.84 13.38
C PRO A 191 12.43 0.20 14.60
N ARG A 192 13.70 -0.24 14.49
CA ARG A 192 14.53 -0.64 15.64
C ARG A 192 14.60 0.44 16.74
N ARG A 193 14.67 1.73 16.39
CA ARG A 193 14.66 2.85 17.35
C ARG A 193 13.26 3.11 17.93
N SER A 194 12.20 2.82 17.17
CA SER A 194 10.80 2.99 17.60
C SER A 194 10.31 1.83 18.48
N ILE A 195 10.69 0.59 18.15
CA ILE A 195 10.40 -0.62 18.93
C ILE A 195 11.05 -0.54 20.31
N ARG A 196 12.31 -0.06 20.40
CA ARG A 196 12.98 0.19 21.70
C ARG A 196 12.27 1.23 22.57
N ARG A 197 11.52 2.17 21.98
CA ARG A 197 10.74 3.18 22.73
C ARG A 197 9.39 2.66 23.22
N LEU A 198 8.89 1.56 22.67
CA LEU A 198 7.60 0.94 23.02
C LEU A 198 7.72 -0.20 24.04
N GLY A 199 8.94 -0.67 24.35
CA GLY A 199 9.18 -1.66 25.40
C GLY A 199 9.00 -1.07 26.81
N PRO A 200 8.65 -1.89 27.82
CA PRO A 200 8.59 -1.42 29.20
C PRO A 200 9.96 -0.89 29.63
N LYS A 201 10.00 0.35 30.13
CA LYS A 201 11.17 0.87 30.83
C LYS A 201 11.37 0.04 32.09
N VAL A 202 12.28 -0.93 32.05
CA VAL A 202 12.76 -1.58 33.26
C VAL A 202 13.53 -0.50 34.03
N PRO A 203 13.09 -0.08 35.24
CA PRO A 203 13.87 0.83 36.04
C PRO A 203 15.14 0.08 36.46
N GLU A 204 16.30 0.64 36.13
CA GLU A 204 17.57 0.21 36.70
C GLU A 204 17.45 0.32 38.23
N ARG A 205 17.59 -0.82 38.92
CA ARG A 205 17.76 -0.82 40.37
C ARG A 205 19.10 -0.18 40.68
N ILE A 206 19.04 0.84 41.52
CA ILE A 206 20.18 1.45 42.23
C ILE A 206 20.79 0.38 43.16
#